data_AF-A0A081AY88-F1
#
_entry.id   AF-A0A081AY88-F1
#
_cell.length_a   1.000
_cell.length_b   1.000
_cell.length_c   1.000
_cell.angle_alpha   90.00
_cell.angle_beta   90.00
_cell.angle_gamma   90.00
#
_symmetry.space_group_name_H-M   'P 1'
#
loop_
_entity.id
_entity.type
_entity.pdbx_description
1 polymer ?
#
loop_
_entity_poly.entity_id
_entity_poly.type
_entity_poly.pdbx_seq_one_letter_code
_entity_poly.pdbx_strand_id
1 'polypeptide(L)' 'MNDSKLSPKKLASLLGAPYSIDFTRLPKSDPMYRNLEAYTVYVAERQGGKALLTTVEKLFADNDVYAALAAASKT' A
#
# COMPACT_ATOMS: atom_id res chain seq x y z
N MET A 1 13.15 -10.07 18.37
CA MET A 1 12.65 -8.70 18.12
C MET A 1 11.18 -8.84 17.75
N ASN A 2 10.29 -8.12 18.42
CA ASN A 2 8.88 -8.09 18.01
C ASN A 2 8.81 -7.23 16.74
N ASP A 3 8.83 -7.89 15.59
CA ASP A 3 8.68 -7.26 14.29
C ASP A 3 7.23 -6.75 14.19
N SER A 4 7.00 -5.53 14.69
CA SER A 4 5.80 -4.77 14.38
C SER A 4 5.78 -4.59 12.87
N LYS A 5 5.16 -5.54 12.14
CA LYS A 5 5.05 -5.54 10.68
C LYS A 5 4.54 -4.16 10.27
N LEU A 6 5.38 -3.40 9.57
CA LEU A 6 5.01 -2.09 9.08
C LEU A 6 3.80 -2.26 8.16
N SER A 7 2.64 -1.73 8.55
CA SER A 7 1.47 -1.84 7.68
C SER A 7 1.60 -0.88 6.50
N PRO A 8 1.04 -1.21 5.32
CA PRO A 8 1.00 -0.30 4.19
C PRO A 8 0.44 1.09 4.54
N LYS A 9 -0.59 1.16 5.38
CA LYS A 9 -1.11 2.44 5.90
C LYS A 9 -0.08 3.22 6.70
N LYS A 10 0.71 2.54 7.54
CA LYS A 10 1.75 3.19 8.33
C LYS A 10 2.88 3.70 7.44
N LEU A 11 3.28 2.93 6.42
CA LEU A 11 4.27 3.40 5.43
C LEU A 11 3.79 4.64 4.69
N ALA A 12 2.54 4.67 4.20
CA ALA A 12 1.99 5.85 3.54
C ALA A 12 2.02 7.10 4.44
N SER A 13 1.69 6.94 5.72
CA SER A 13 1.78 8.02 6.71
C SER A 13 3.22 8.50 6.95
N LEU A 14 4.21 7.61 6.90
CA LEU A 14 5.62 7.97 7.08
C LEU A 14 6.19 8.69 5.86
N LEU A 15 5.81 8.26 4.65
CA LEU A 15 6.19 8.93 3.40
C LEU A 15 5.60 10.33 3.30
N GLY A 16 4.37 10.52 3.80
CA GLY A 16 3.70 11.82 3.88
C GLY A 16 4.01 12.63 5.13
N ALA A 17 5.20 12.51 5.71
CA ALA A 17 5.63 13.34 6.84
C ALA A 17 6.78 14.27 6.40
N PRO A 18 6.79 15.56 6.83
CA PRO A 18 5.83 16.21 7.74
C PRO A 18 4.53 16.70 7.06
N TYR A 19 4.43 16.61 5.73
CA TYR A 19 3.26 17.05 4.97
C TYR A 19 2.55 15.89 4.31
N SER A 20 1.23 15.80 4.52
CA SER A 20 0.41 14.73 3.96
C SER A 20 0.52 14.66 2.43
N ILE A 21 0.83 13.47 1.91
CA ILE A 21 0.82 13.18 0.48
C ILE A 21 -0.54 12.57 0.11
N ASP A 22 -1.18 13.15 -0.90
CA ASP A 22 -2.33 12.53 -1.55
C ASP A 22 -1.84 11.58 -2.64
N PHE A 23 -1.74 10.30 -2.29
CA PHE A 23 -1.26 9.26 -3.21
C PHE A 23 -2.21 9.00 -4.39
N THR A 24 -3.47 9.46 -4.33
CA THR A 24 -4.41 9.34 -5.46
C THR A 24 -4.12 10.34 -6.56
N ARG A 25 -3.35 11.40 -6.25
CA ARG A 25 -2.94 12.46 -7.18
C ARG A 25 -1.52 12.31 -7.70
N LEU A 26 -0.74 11.40 -7.12
CA LEU A 26 0.59 11.11 -7.64
C LEU A 26 0.49 10.36 -8.97
N PRO A 27 1.29 10.73 -9.99
CA PRO A 27 1.44 9.91 -11.18
C PRO A 27 1.89 8.50 -10.80
N LYS A 28 1.42 7.46 -11.51
CA LYS A 28 1.88 6.08 -11.29
C LYS A 28 3.39 5.89 -11.55
N SER A 29 4.01 6.83 -12.26
CA SER A 29 5.46 6.87 -12.46
C SER A 29 6.23 7.46 -11.27
N ASP A 30 5.56 8.12 -10.33
CA ASP A 30 6.17 8.73 -9.17
C ASP A 30 6.86 7.65 -8.31
N PRO A 31 8.13 7.84 -7.92
CA PRO A 31 8.86 6.85 -7.13
C PRO A 31 8.19 6.51 -5.79
N MET A 32 7.55 7.48 -5.12
CA MET A 32 6.87 7.24 -3.85
C MET A 32 5.61 6.39 -4.06
N TYR A 33 4.86 6.68 -5.12
CA TYR A 33 3.70 5.86 -5.50
C TYR A 33 4.14 4.42 -5.78
N ARG A 34 5.15 4.21 -6.64
CA ARG A 34 5.61 2.88 -7.03
C ARG A 34 6.14 2.08 -5.85
N ASN A 35 6.88 2.72 -4.94
CA ASN A 35 7.39 2.08 -3.74
C ASN A 35 6.25 1.67 -2.79
N LEU A 36 5.24 2.53 -2.62
CA LEU A 36 4.09 2.23 -1.79
C LEU A 36 3.27 1.08 -2.37
N GLU A 37 3.01 1.09 -3.69
CA GLU A 37 2.31 0.02 -4.39
C GLU A 37 3.05 -1.32 -4.26
N ALA A 38 4.34 -1.36 -4.61
CA ALA A 38 5.16 -2.57 -4.54
C ALA A 38 5.19 -3.15 -3.11
N TYR A 39 5.33 -2.29 -2.09
CA TYR A 39 5.31 -2.74 -0.70
C TYR A 39 3.95 -3.31 -0.30
N THR A 40 2.87 -2.66 -0.71
CA THR A 40 1.50 -3.10 -0.40
C THR A 40 1.18 -4.44 -1.04
N VAL A 41 1.58 -4.62 -2.30
CA VAL A 41 1.47 -5.89 -3.06
C VAL A 41 2.26 -7.00 -2.36
N TYR A 42 3.51 -6.74 -1.96
CA TYR A 42 4.33 -7.69 -1.21
C TYR A 42 3.66 -8.13 0.11
N VAL A 43 3.13 -7.17 0.87
CA VAL A 43 2.42 -7.45 2.13
C VAL A 43 1.18 -8.31 1.87
N ALA A 44 0.40 -7.96 0.85
CA ALA A 44 -0.83 -8.67 0.48
C ALA A 44 -0.56 -10.14 0.15
N GLU A 45 0.44 -10.41 -0.67
CA GLU A 45 0.85 -11.77 -1.03
C GLU A 45 1.32 -12.57 0.19
N ARG A 46 2.17 -11.95 1.03
CA ARG A 46 2.78 -12.64 2.18
C ARG A 46 1.78 -12.95 3.30
N GLN A 47 0.76 -12.12 3.48
CA GLN A 47 -0.16 -12.23 4.62
C GLN A 47 -1.51 -12.85 4.25
N GLY A 48 -2.06 -12.51 3.08
CA GLY A 48 -3.37 -12.99 2.63
C GLY A 48 -3.32 -13.92 1.42
N GLY A 49 -2.13 -14.22 0.90
CA GLY A 49 -1.94 -15.10 -0.26
C GLY A 49 -2.55 -14.53 -1.54
N LYS A 50 -2.80 -15.42 -2.51
CA LYS A 50 -3.25 -15.05 -3.86
C LYS A 50 -4.56 -14.26 -3.88
N ALA A 51 -5.50 -14.56 -2.99
CA ALA A 51 -6.79 -13.87 -2.95
C ALA A 51 -6.65 -12.39 -2.56
N LEU A 52 -5.84 -12.09 -1.54
CA LEU A 52 -5.59 -10.71 -1.12
C LEU A 52 -4.71 -9.97 -2.14
N LEU A 53 -3.72 -10.64 -2.72
CA LEU A 53 -2.90 -10.10 -3.80
C LEU A 53 -3.76 -9.60 -4.97
N THR A 54 -4.62 -10.47 -5.53
CA THR A 54 -5.51 -10.11 -6.64
C THR A 54 -6.42 -8.93 -6.28
N THR A 55 -6.90 -8.89 -5.03
CA THR A 55 -7.75 -7.79 -4.55
C THR A 55 -6.99 -6.46 -4.53
N VAL A 56 -5.77 -6.46 -4.00
CA VAL A 56 -4.93 -5.26 -3.87
C VAL A 56 -4.48 -4.75 -5.23
N GLU A 57 -4.03 -5.63 -6.13
CA GLU A 57 -3.64 -5.26 -7.49
C GLU A 57 -4.81 -4.62 -8.25
N LYS A 58 -6.02 -5.17 -8.11
CA LYS A 58 -7.23 -4.59 -8.72
C LYS A 58 -7.52 -3.19 -8.18
N LEU A 59 -7.42 -3.00 -6.87
CA LEU A 59 -7.65 -1.68 -6.26
C LEU A 59 -6.65 -0.63 -6.75
N PHE A 60 -5.38 -0.98 -6.92
CA PHE A 60 -4.40 -0.08 -7.54
C PHE A 60 -4.65 0.15 -9.04
N ALA A 61 -5.11 -0.86 -9.78
CA ALA A 61 -5.52 -0.70 -11.17
C ALA A 61 -6.67 0.32 -11.30
N ASP A 62 -7.64 0.24 -10.40
CA ASP A 62 -8.81 1.13 -10.30
C ASP A 62 -8.50 2.51 -9.66
N ASN A 63 -7.22 2.77 -9.31
CA ASN A 63 -6.75 3.98 -8.62
C ASN A 63 -7.34 4.19 -7.21
N ASP A 64 -7.90 3.14 -6.59
CA ASP A 64 -8.42 3.15 -5.22
C ASP A 64 -7.31 2.82 -4.22
N VAL A 65 -6.31 3.70 -4.16
CA VAL A 65 -5.07 3.51 -3.39
C VAL A 65 -5.37 3.27 -1.91
N TYR A 66 -6.23 4.08 -1.29
CA TYR A 66 -6.48 3.97 0.14
C TYR A 66 -7.26 2.70 0.51
N ALA A 67 -8.13 2.21 -0.37
CA ALA A 67 -8.74 0.90 -0.18
C ALA A 67 -7.70 -0.23 -0.31
N ALA A 68 -6.75 -0.14 -1.25
CA ALA A 68 -5.67 -1.12 -1.39
C ALA A 68 -4.82 -1.20 -0.10
N LEU A 69 -4.42 -0.04 0.44
CA LEU A 69 -3.69 0.03 1.71
C LEU A 69 -4.51 -0.55 2.86
N ALA A 70 -5.81 -0.25 2.91
CA ALA A 70 -6.70 -0.77 3.96
C ALA A 70 -6.89 -2.28 3.88
N ALA A 71 -7.02 -2.85 2.69
CA ALA A 71 -7.12 -4.29 2.49
C ALA A 71 -5.86 -5.00 2.99
N ALA A 72 -4.68 -4.52 2.60
CA ALA A 72 -3.39 -5.11 2.99
C ALA A 72 -2.94 -4.80 4.43
N SER A 73 -3.64 -3.94 5.17
CA SER A 73 -3.33 -3.60 6.57
C SER A 73 -4.24 -4.28 7.59
N LYS A 74 -5.21 -5.10 7.15
CA LYS A 74 -6.20 -5.78 8.03
C LYS A 74 -5.77 -7.18 8.49
N THR A 75 -4.63 -7.66 8.02
CA THR A 75 -4.12 -9.02 8.25
C THR A 75 -3.09 -9.12 9.36
#